data_AF-A0A511YLE6-F1
#
_entry.id   AF-A0A511YLE6-F1
#
_cell.length_a   1.000
_cell.length_b   1.000
_cell.length_c   1.000
_cell.angle_alpha   90.00
_cell.angle_beta   90.00
_cell.angle_gamma   90.00
#
_symmetry.space_group_name_H-M   'P 1'
#
loop_
_entity.id
_entity.type
_entity.pdbx_description
1 polymer ?
#
loop_
_entity_poly.entity_id
_entity_poly.type
_entity_poly.pdbx_seq_one_letter_code
_entity_poly.pdbx_strand_id
1 'polypeptide(L)' 'MMKQEKKFQYKRDRHLKVYGKYTGNSNSRRPNLLPEIRLCGKWLQEIGFEQGNTIKVQQRKNKITITLDRQEKN' A
#
# COMPACT_ATOMS: atom_id res chain seq x y z
N MET A 1 -0.94 29.96 13.59
CA MET A 1 -0.41 28.81 14.35
C MET A 1 0.31 27.88 13.37
N MET A 2 1.64 27.80 13.45
CA MET A 2 2.42 26.87 12.63
C MET A 2 2.28 25.47 13.25
N LYS A 3 1.63 24.53 12.54
CA LYS A 3 1.59 23.12 12.95
C LYS A 3 3.03 22.60 12.96
N GLN A 4 3.55 22.29 14.14
CA GLN A 4 4.84 21.59 14.25
C GLN A 4 4.69 20.22 13.60
N GLU A 5 5.49 19.96 12.55
CA GLU A 5 5.59 18.64 11.95
C GLU A 5 6.24 17.69 12.97
N LYS A 6 5.49 16.68 13.43
CA LYS A 6 6.06 15.64 14.30
C LYS A 6 7.16 14.92 13.53
N LYS A 7 8.38 14.93 14.07
CA LYS A 7 9.49 14.12 13.56
C LYS A 7 9.04 12.66 13.45
N PHE A 8 9.01 12.14 12.24
CA PHE A 8 8.59 10.77 11.97
C PHE A 8 9.64 9.79 12.53
N GLN A 9 9.31 9.09 13.62
CA GLN A 9 10.18 8.07 14.19
C GLN A 9 10.04 6.78 13.36
N TYR A 10 11.13 6.32 12.74
CA TYR A 10 11.16 5.06 12.00
C TYR A 10 10.75 3.91 12.93
N LYS A 11 9.58 3.32 12.68
CA LYS A 11 9.13 2.10 13.36
C LYS A 11 9.86 0.89 12.75
N ARG A 12 10.05 -0.15 13.58
CA ARG A 12 10.70 -1.42 13.21
C ARG A 12 10.12 -2.02 11.92
N ASP A 13 10.97 -2.74 11.20
CA ASP A 13 10.60 -3.47 9.99
C ASP A 13 9.44 -4.44 10.24
N ARG A 14 8.49 -4.45 9.31
CA ARG A 14 7.33 -5.37 9.35
C ARG A 14 7.52 -6.45 8.31
N HIS A 15 7.55 -7.70 8.78
CA HIS A 15 7.60 -8.87 7.93
C HIS A 15 6.17 -9.35 7.68
N LEU A 16 5.72 -9.29 6.43
CA LEU A 16 4.38 -9.69 6.02
C LEU A 16 4.47 -10.86 5.04
N LYS A 17 3.48 -11.75 5.12
CA LYS A 17 3.33 -12.85 4.17
C LYS A 17 2.65 -12.35 2.89
N VAL A 18 3.11 -12.85 1.75
CA VAL A 18 2.38 -12.71 0.48
C VAL A 18 1.25 -13.73 0.46
N TYR A 19 0.02 -13.26 0.29
CA TYR A 19 -1.18 -14.11 0.24
C TYR A 19 -1.56 -14.41 -1.21
N GLY A 20 -2.40 -15.41 -1.42
CA GLY A 20 -3.04 -15.66 -2.71
C GLY A 20 -4.42 -14.98 -2.75
N LYS A 21 -4.73 -14.31 -3.85
CA LYS A 21 -6.05 -13.79 -4.15
C LYS A 21 -6.62 -14.51 -5.36
N TYR A 22 -7.79 -15.13 -5.17
CA TYR A 22 -8.53 -15.68 -6.29
C TYR A 22 -9.06 -14.54 -7.15
N THR A 23 -8.68 -14.56 -8.41
CA THR A 23 -9.21 -13.68 -9.45
C THR A 23 -10.07 -14.53 -10.36
N GLY A 24 -11.35 -14.20 -10.40
CA GLY A 24 -12.33 -14.87 -11.24
C GLY A 24 -12.82 -13.89 -12.29
N ASN A 25 -12.70 -14.26 -13.57
CA ASN A 25 -13.77 -13.95 -14.51
C ASN A 25 -14.89 -14.96 -14.20
N SER A 26 -16.13 -14.49 -14.09
CA SER A 26 -17.34 -15.32 -13.94
C SER A 26 -17.41 -16.51 -14.91
N ASN A 27 -16.68 -16.48 -16.02
CA ASN A 27 -16.72 -17.49 -17.09
C ASN A 27 -15.48 -18.41 -17.17
N SER A 28 -14.55 -18.35 -16.22
CA SER A 28 -13.35 -19.22 -16.23
C SER A 28 -13.53 -20.46 -15.35
N ARG A 29 -13.39 -21.67 -15.91
CA ARG A 29 -13.48 -22.96 -15.18
C ARG A 29 -12.39 -23.16 -14.11
N ARG A 30 -11.39 -22.29 -14.06
CA ARG A 30 -10.29 -22.30 -13.08
C ARG A 30 -10.10 -20.86 -12.58
N PRO A 31 -10.34 -20.56 -11.29
CA PRO A 31 -10.02 -19.24 -10.75
C PRO A 31 -8.50 -19.05 -10.73
N ASN A 32 -8.02 -17.93 -11.25
CA ASN A 32 -6.60 -17.60 -11.30
C ASN A 32 -6.15 -17.12 -9.91
N LEU A 33 -5.24 -17.84 -9.27
CA LEU A 33 -4.66 -17.42 -7.99
C LEU A 33 -3.46 -16.50 -8.23
N LEU A 34 -3.58 -15.22 -7.84
CA LEU A 34 -2.52 -14.23 -7.98
C LEU A 34 -1.93 -13.83 -6.61
N PRO A 35 -0.64 -13.42 -6.55
CA PRO A 35 -0.05 -12.92 -5.31
C PRO A 35 -0.65 -11.57 -4.87
N GLU A 36 -0.90 -11.42 -3.57
CA GLU A 36 -1.47 -10.22 -2.94
C GLU A 36 -0.64 -9.82 -1.71
N ILE A 37 -0.24 -8.54 -1.66
CA ILE A 37 0.36 -7.91 -0.49
C ILE A 37 -0.72 -7.09 0.22
N ARG A 38 -0.92 -7.34 1.52
CA ARG A 38 -1.92 -6.64 2.34
C ARG A 38 -1.23 -5.72 3.34
N LEU A 39 -1.27 -4.42 3.07
CA LEU A 39 -0.85 -3.39 4.03
C LEU A 39 -2.10 -2.88 4.76
N CYS A 40 -2.23 -3.20 6.04
CA CYS A 40 -3.37 -2.79 6.86
C CYS A 40 -2.94 -2.56 8.31
N GLY A 41 -3.60 -1.61 8.98
CA GLY A 41 -3.44 -1.33 10.40
C GLY A 41 -3.19 0.14 10.70
N LYS A 42 -3.32 0.51 11.98
CA LYS A 42 -3.13 1.89 12.45
C LYS A 42 -1.78 2.50 12.03
N TRP A 43 -0.75 1.66 11.92
CA TRP A 43 0.57 2.10 11.47
C TRP A 43 0.54 2.69 10.05
N LEU A 44 -0.29 2.16 9.16
CA LEU A 44 -0.39 2.65 7.77
C LEU A 44 -0.98 4.06 7.75
N GLN A 45 -2.01 4.30 8.57
CA GLN A 45 -2.60 5.62 8.77
C GLN A 45 -1.61 6.60 9.44
N GLU A 46 -0.88 6.15 10.46
CA GLU A 46 0.13 6.98 11.15
C GLU A 46 1.27 7.45 10.24
N ILE A 47 1.60 6.70 9.19
CA ILE A 47 2.60 7.10 8.18
C ILE A 47 1.99 7.94 7.04
N GLY A 48 0.71 8.31 7.14
CA GLY A 48 0.03 9.23 6.23
C GLY A 48 -0.77 8.58 5.11
N PHE A 49 -0.92 7.25 5.07
CA PHE A 49 -1.80 6.58 4.10
C PHE A 49 -3.21 6.51 4.67
N GLU A 50 -4.03 7.49 4.31
CA GLU A 50 -5.43 7.56 4.69
C GLU A 50 -6.35 6.94 3.64
N GLN A 51 -7.56 6.55 4.07
CA GLN A 51 -8.58 6.06 3.15
C GLN A 51 -8.94 7.13 2.12
N GLY A 52 -9.01 6.74 0.85
CA GLY A 52 -9.30 7.65 -0.25
C GLY A 52 -8.09 8.37 -0.83
N ASN A 53 -6.89 8.19 -0.25
CA ASN A 53 -5.66 8.66 -0.88
C ASN A 53 -5.39 7.90 -2.18
N THR A 54 -4.93 8.63 -3.20
CA THR A 54 -4.32 8.01 -4.38
C THR A 54 -2.86 7.70 -4.07
N ILE A 55 -2.39 6.54 -4.51
CA ILE A 55 -1.01 6.10 -4.28
C ILE A 55 -0.35 5.81 -5.62
N LYS A 56 0.96 6.06 -5.67
CA LYS A 56 1.84 5.67 -6.75
C LYS A 56 2.57 4.39 -6.35
N VAL A 57 2.48 3.36 -7.20
CA VAL A 57 3.18 2.08 -7.02
C VAL A 57 4.21 1.92 -8.13
N GLN A 58 5.48 1.84 -7.76
CA GLN A 58 6.59 1.62 -8.69
C GLN A 58 7.21 0.25 -8.43
N GLN A 59 7.43 -0.51 -9.51
CA GLN A 59 8.05 -1.83 -9.44
C GLN A 59 9.47 -1.85 -10.02
N ARG A 60 10.32 -2.64 -9.36
CA ARG A 60 11.65 -3.07 -9.80
C ARG A 60 11.83 -4.54 -9.44
N LYS A 61 12.91 -5.17 -9.92
CA LYS A 61 13.24 -6.55 -9.54
C LYS A 61 13.31 -6.66 -8.01
N ASN A 62 12.48 -7.52 -7.42
CA ASN A 62 12.37 -7.79 -5.99
C ASN A 62 12.07 -6.55 -5.09
N LYS A 63 11.58 -5.45 -5.65
CA LYS A 63 11.31 -4.21 -4.90
C LYS A 63 10.05 -3.52 -5.39
N ILE A 64 9.19 -3.16 -4.45
CA ILE A 64 8.04 -2.30 -4.67
C ILE A 64 8.24 -1.04 -3.83
N THR A 65 8.04 0.12 -4.45
CA THR A 65 8.02 1.41 -3.77
C THR A 65 6.62 1.99 -3.87
N ILE A 66 6.01 2.27 -2.73
CA ILE A 66 4.66 2.81 -2.61
C ILE A 66 4.78 4.20 -1.98
N THR A 67 4.24 5.20 -2.64
CA THR A 67 4.24 6.59 -2.16
C THR A 67 2.85 7.20 -2.36
N LEU A 68 2.50 8.19 -1.53
CA LEU A 68 1.30 8.99 -1.76
C LEU A 68 1.42 9.75 -3.09
N ASP A 69 0.38 9.67 -3.92
CA ASP A 69 0.29 10.48 -5.12
C ASP A 69 -0.30 11.84 -4.75
N ARG A 70 0.59 12.80 -4.46
CA ARG A 70 0.21 14.20 -4.22
C ARG A 70 0.05 14.86 -5.58
N GLN A 71 -1.06 14.58 -6.25
CA GLN A 71 -1.48 15.46 -7.34
C GLN A 71 -1.87 16.78 -6.69
N GLU A 72 -0.96 17.77 -6.74
CA GLU A 72 -1.36 19.15 -6.51
C GLU A 72 -2.43 19.47 -7.55
N LYS A 73 -3.68 19.59 -7.10
CA LYS A 73 -4.73 20.19 -7.91
C LYS A 73 -4.30 21.63 -8.16
N ASN A 74 -3.70 21.88 -9.32
CA ASN A 74 -3.64 23.22 -9.90
C ASN A 74 -5.05 23.75 -10.14
#